data_AF-A0A1R3JBC5-F1
#
_entry.id   AF-A0A1R3JBC5-F1
#
_cell.length_a   1.000
_cell.length_b   1.000
_cell.length_c   1.000
_cell.angle_alpha   90.00
_cell.angle_beta   90.00
_cell.angle_gamma   90.00
#
_symmetry.space_group_name_H-M   'P 1'
#
loop_
_entity.id
_entity.type
_entity.pdbx_description
1 polymer ?
#
loop_
_entity_poly.entity_id
_entity_poly.type
_entity_poly.pdbx_seq_one_letter_code
_entity_poly.pdbx_strand_id
1 'polypeptide(L)'
;MGSATELYEVGMRFKAGKREGMFNIEFVRDKTLIIPTLMIDHDSERLFHNVIAFEQFNNGHCSIFMDYTRIIACLIKNANDVALLSSLGIIENMLGTDEE
;
A
#
# COMPACT_ATOMS: atom_id res chain seq x y z
N MET A 1 -15.25 1.17 3.24
CA MET A 1 -14.04 1.95 3.62
C MET A 1 -13.92 3.06 2.60
N GLY A 2 -13.72 4.30 3.04
CA GLY A 2 -13.51 5.42 2.12
C GLY A 2 -12.16 5.31 1.42
N SER A 3 -12.00 6.01 0.29
CA SER A 3 -10.71 6.12 -0.40
C SER A 3 -9.71 6.96 0.42
N ALA A 4 -8.45 6.99 0.01
CA ALA A 4 -7.41 7.75 0.71
C ALA A 4 -7.78 9.24 0.83
N THR A 5 -8.30 9.85 -0.24
CA THR A 5 -8.73 11.25 -0.21
C THR A 5 -9.94 11.47 0.70
N GLU A 6 -10.98 10.63 0.59
CA GLU A 6 -12.18 10.73 1.44
C GLU A 6 -11.84 10.61 2.94
N LEU A 7 -10.95 9.67 3.28
CA LEU A 7 -10.49 9.46 4.65
C LEU A 7 -9.64 10.65 5.14
N TYR A 8 -8.82 11.23 4.26
CA TYR A 8 -8.01 12.41 4.57
C TYR A 8 -8.88 13.65 4.85
N GLU A 9 -9.95 13.84 4.08
CA GLU A 9 -10.92 14.93 4.25
C GLU A 9 -11.66 14.88 5.60
N VAL A 10 -11.99 13.68 6.08
CA VAL A 10 -12.62 13.50 7.42
C VAL A 10 -11.60 13.52 8.57
N GLY A 11 -10.34 13.89 8.28
CA GLY A 11 -9.31 14.15 9.28
C GLY A 11 -8.45 12.94 9.65
N MET A 12 -8.48 11.83 8.89
CA MET A 12 -7.43 10.83 9.01
C MET A 12 -6.11 11.37 8.45
N ARG A 13 -5.01 10.78 8.90
CA ARG A 13 -3.66 11.06 8.40
C ARG A 13 -3.02 9.79 7.92
N PHE A 14 -2.10 9.93 6.97
CA PHE A 14 -1.34 8.82 6.43
C PHE A 14 0.15 9.12 6.57
N LYS A 15 0.94 8.09 6.84
CA LYS A 15 2.38 8.23 7.00
C LYS A 15 3.10 7.00 6.45
N ALA A 16 4.18 7.20 5.72
CA ALA A 16 5.08 6.12 5.33
C ALA A 16 5.73 5.47 6.57
N GLY A 17 5.64 4.15 6.64
CA GLY A 17 6.23 3.31 7.69
C GLY A 17 7.72 3.03 7.43
N LYS A 18 8.46 2.71 8.50
CA LYS A 18 9.84 2.23 8.40
C LYS A 18 9.87 0.77 7.91
N ARG A 19 10.99 0.36 7.29
CA ARG A 19 11.18 -0.97 6.69
C ARG A 19 11.11 -2.18 7.64
N GLU A 20 10.92 -2.00 8.95
CA GLU A 20 10.96 -3.09 9.94
C GLU A 20 9.72 -4.01 9.91
N GLY A 21 8.74 -3.75 9.04
CA GLY A 21 7.69 -4.72 8.69
C GLY A 21 7.25 -4.47 7.25
N MET A 22 7.69 -5.32 6.33
CA MET A 22 7.54 -5.12 4.88
C MET A 22 6.09 -4.85 4.44
N PHE A 23 5.10 -5.37 5.19
CA PHE A 23 3.66 -5.25 4.91
C PHE A 23 2.83 -4.89 6.15
N ASN A 24 3.47 -4.49 7.26
CA ASN A 24 2.77 -4.22 8.51
C ASN A 24 2.13 -2.82 8.51
N ILE A 25 0.81 -2.76 8.59
CA ILE A 25 0.05 -1.49 8.70
C ILE A 25 -0.30 -1.25 10.16
N GLU A 26 0.01 -0.06 10.67
CA GLU A 26 -0.28 0.33 12.04
C GLU A 26 -1.28 1.49 12.08
N PHE A 27 -2.33 1.34 12.89
CA PHE A 27 -3.25 2.44 13.19
C PHE A 27 -2.94 2.97 14.59
N VAL A 28 -2.45 4.20 14.66
CA VAL A 28 -2.09 4.86 15.92
C VAL A 28 -3.21 5.77 16.43
N ARG A 29 -3.14 6.12 17.73
CA ARG A 29 -4.22 6.80 18.46
C ARG A 29 -4.65 8.16 17.90
N ASP A 30 -3.81 8.81 17.10
CA ASP A 30 -4.05 10.14 16.54
C ASP A 30 -4.76 10.11 15.17
N LYS A 31 -5.42 8.98 14.82
CA LYS A 31 -6.05 8.73 13.52
C LYS A 31 -5.05 8.69 12.35
N THR A 32 -3.78 8.41 12.64
CA THR A 32 -2.77 8.18 11.60
C THR A 32 -2.70 6.70 11.25
N LEU A 33 -2.80 6.41 9.95
CA LEU A 33 -2.51 5.10 9.39
C LEU A 33 -1.07 5.12 8.86
N ILE A 34 -0.22 4.31 9.49
CA ILE A 34 1.17 4.11 9.10
C ILE A 34 1.20 2.92 8.15
N ILE A 35 1.63 3.16 6.91
CA ILE A 35 1.63 2.18 5.82
C ILE A 35 3.07 2.04 5.31
N PRO A 36 3.62 0.81 5.20
CA PRO A 36 4.90 0.59 4.54
C PRO A 36 4.89 1.13 3.11
N THR A 37 6.00 1.71 2.68
CA THR A 37 6.13 2.21 1.31
C THR A 37 6.02 1.07 0.31
N LEU A 38 5.06 1.19 -0.62
CA LEU A 38 4.95 0.36 -1.80
C LEU A 38 5.86 0.91 -2.89
N MET A 39 7.00 0.26 -3.10
CA MET A 39 7.86 0.53 -4.25
C MET A 39 7.36 -0.31 -5.43
N ILE A 40 7.15 0.34 -6.58
CA ILE A 40 6.73 -0.29 -7.82
C ILE A 40 7.87 -0.14 -8.82
N ASP A 41 8.46 -1.26 -9.21
CA ASP A 41 9.52 -1.40 -10.21
C ASP A 41 9.18 -2.52 -11.20
N HIS A 42 10.09 -2.80 -12.14
CA HIS A 42 9.87 -3.81 -13.17
C HIS A 42 9.72 -5.25 -12.63
N ASP A 43 10.18 -5.52 -11.40
CA ASP A 43 10.09 -6.85 -10.78
C ASP A 43 8.88 -6.99 -9.85
N SER A 44 8.25 -5.87 -9.47
CA SER A 44 7.19 -5.81 -8.47
C SER A 44 6.00 -6.70 -8.79
N GLU A 45 5.50 -6.70 -10.03
CA GLU A 45 4.40 -7.56 -10.45
C GLU A 45 4.72 -9.05 -10.21
N ARG A 46 5.92 -9.48 -10.64
CA ARG A 46 6.37 -10.87 -10.51
C ARG A 46 6.55 -11.26 -9.05
N LEU A 47 7.16 -10.38 -8.26
CA LEU A 47 7.33 -10.58 -6.82
C LEU A 47 5.98 -10.71 -6.11
N PHE A 48 5.04 -9.80 -6.37
CA PHE A 48 3.73 -9.81 -5.73
C PHE A 48 2.93 -11.06 -6.07
N HIS A 49 2.92 -11.49 -7.34
CA HIS A 49 2.26 -12.72 -7.75
C HIS A 49 2.88 -13.96 -7.08
N ASN A 50 4.20 -14.03 -6.97
CA ASN A 50 4.88 -15.15 -6.30
C ASN A 50 4.58 -15.19 -4.80
N VAL A 51 4.55 -14.04 -4.11
CA VAL A 51 4.20 -13.97 -2.69
C VAL A 51 2.74 -14.40 -2.48
N ILE A 52 1.82 -13.93 -3.31
CA ILE A 52 0.41 -14.33 -3.25
C ILE A 52 0.25 -15.85 -3.47
N ALA A 53 0.96 -16.42 -4.44
CA ALA A 53 0.92 -17.87 -4.70
C ALA A 53 1.46 -18.67 -3.49
N PHE A 54 2.54 -18.18 -2.88
CA PHE A 54 3.11 -18.78 -1.66
C PHE A 54 2.12 -18.74 -0.49
N GLU A 55 1.46 -17.59 -0.25
CA GLU A 55 0.45 -17.44 0.81
C GLU A 55 -0.76 -18.37 0.60
N GLN A 56 -1.24 -18.50 -0.64
CA GLN A 56 -2.35 -19.39 -0.99
C GLN A 56 -1.97 -20.88 -0.86
N PHE A 57 -0.73 -21.24 -1.23
CA PHE A 57 -0.25 -22.62 -1.13
C PHE A 57 -0.08 -23.06 0.33
N ASN A 58 0.29 -22.14 1.23
CA ASN A 58 0.47 -22.42 2.65
C ASN A 58 -0.85 -22.44 3.46
N ASN A 59 -1.95 -22.88 2.85
CA ASN A 59 -3.29 -23.03 3.46
C ASN A 59 -3.82 -21.76 4.18
N GLY A 60 -3.35 -20.56 3.82
CA GLY A 60 -3.81 -19.31 4.43
C GLY A 60 -3.35 -19.08 5.87
N HIS A 61 -2.34 -19.82 6.36
CA HIS A 61 -1.74 -19.56 7.69
C HIS A 61 -0.99 -18.22 7.75
N CYS A 62 -0.70 -17.61 6.60
CA CYS A 62 -0.11 -16.28 6.47
C CYS A 62 -0.77 -15.59 5.26
N SER A 63 -1.59 -14.57 5.51
CA SER A 63 -2.24 -13.73 4.48
C SER A 63 -1.75 -12.28 4.55
N ILE A 64 -0.58 -12.04 5.15
CA ILE A 64 -0.08 -10.71 5.50
C ILE A 64 0.02 -9.83 4.24
N PHE A 65 0.58 -10.35 3.15
CA PHE A 65 0.72 -9.62 1.91
C PHE A 65 -0.63 -9.45 1.18
N MET A 66 -1.45 -10.49 1.15
CA MET A 66 -2.80 -10.41 0.59
C MET A 66 -3.69 -9.41 1.32
N ASP A 67 -3.61 -9.32 2.65
CA ASP A 67 -4.36 -8.36 3.45
C ASP A 67 -3.83 -6.94 3.27
N TYR A 68 -2.50 -6.78 3.18
CA TYR A 68 -1.87 -5.52 2.81
C TYR A 68 -2.37 -5.02 1.44
N THR A 69 -2.32 -5.85 0.40
CA THR A 69 -2.76 -5.47 -0.95
C THR A 69 -4.26 -5.14 -1.00
N ARG A 70 -5.10 -5.86 -0.24
CA ARG A 70 -6.53 -5.52 -0.09
C ARG A 70 -6.72 -4.14 0.53
N ILE A 71 -5.98 -3.79 1.57
CA ILE A 71 -6.08 -2.46 2.21
C ILE A 71 -5.65 -1.37 1.23
N ILE A 72 -4.53 -1.55 0.51
CA ILE A 72 -4.09 -0.59 -0.51
C ILE A 72 -5.15 -0.44 -1.61
N ALA A 73 -5.73 -1.54 -2.10
CA ALA A 73 -6.82 -1.50 -3.09
C ALA A 73 -8.12 -0.87 -2.55
N CYS A 74 -8.34 -0.88 -1.23
CA CYS A 74 -9.43 -0.13 -0.60
C CYS A 74 -9.15 1.37 -0.57
N LEU A 75 -7.90 1.78 -0.35
CA LEU A 75 -7.49 3.19 -0.30
C LEU A 75 -7.41 3.83 -1.69
N ILE A 76 -7.01 3.08 -2.72
CA ILE A 76 -6.87 3.60 -4.09
C ILE A 76 -8.15 3.33 -4.88
N LYS A 77 -8.91 4.38 -5.18
CA LYS A 77 -10.11 4.33 -6.04
C LYS A 77 -9.96 5.13 -7.31
N ASN A 78 -9.12 6.17 -7.30
CA ASN A 78 -8.88 7.04 -8.43
C ASN A 78 -7.45 7.61 -8.41
N ALA A 79 -7.09 8.39 -9.44
CA ALA A 79 -5.76 8.98 -9.57
C ALA A 79 -5.42 9.98 -8.44
N ASN A 80 -6.41 10.64 -7.82
CA ASN A 80 -6.16 11.56 -6.71
C ASN A 80 -5.71 10.81 -5.45
N ASP A 81 -6.23 9.60 -5.21
CA ASP A 81 -5.76 8.74 -4.12
C ASP A 81 -4.30 8.35 -4.31
N VAL A 82 -3.93 7.97 -5.55
CA VAL A 82 -2.54 7.66 -5.90
C VAL A 82 -1.65 8.87 -5.70
N ALA A 83 -2.06 10.04 -6.18
CA ALA A 83 -1.31 11.29 -6.04
C ALA A 83 -1.10 11.66 -4.56
N LEU A 84 -2.15 11.55 -3.73
CA LEU A 84 -2.07 11.80 -2.30
C LEU A 84 -1.08 10.84 -1.62
N LEU A 85 -1.26 9.54 -1.80
CA LEU A 85 -0.40 8.53 -1.16
C LEU A 85 1.05 8.62 -1.66
N SER A 86 1.27 8.95 -2.93
CA SER A 86 2.60 9.16 -3.49
C SER A 86 3.27 10.41 -2.93
N SER A 87 2.52 11.51 -2.77
CA SER A 87 3.04 12.73 -2.12
C SER A 87 3.48 12.52 -0.67
N LEU A 88 2.94 11.49 -0.02
CA LEU A 88 3.26 11.09 1.35
C LEU A 88 4.35 9.99 1.42
N GLY A 89 4.93 9.60 0.29
CA GLY A 89 5.96 8.56 0.21
C GLY A 89 5.46 7.15 0.50
N ILE A 90 4.14 6.93 0.43
CA ILE A 90 3.52 5.61 0.65
C ILE A 90 3.53 4.80 -0.65
N ILE A 91 3.46 5.47 -1.81
CA ILE A 91 3.60 4.85 -3.12
C ILE A 91 4.76 5.51 -3.86
N GLU A 92 5.77 4.72 -4.22
CA GLU A 92 6.90 5.15 -5.02
C GLU A 92 6.92 4.37 -6.33
N ASN A 93 6.72 5.08 -7.44
CA ASN A 93 6.82 4.50 -8.77
C ASN A 93 8.24 4.69 -9.32
N MET A 94 8.96 3.60 -9.55
CA MET A 94 10.32 3.54 -10.08
C MET A 94 10.37 3.09 -11.54
N LEU A 95 9.21 2.93 -12.20
CA LEU A 95 9.12 2.55 -13.62
C LEU A 95 9.52 3.68 -14.59
N GLY A 96 9.87 4.86 -14.07
CA GLY A 96 10.04 6.07 -14.86
C GLY A 96 8.70 6.69 -15.24
N THR A 97 8.70 7.98 -15.58
CA THR A 97 7.60 8.54 -16.37
C THR A 97 7.74 7.96 -17.77
N ASP A 98 6.75 7.21 -18.24
CA ASP A 98 6.57 6.92 -19.66
C ASP A 98 6.31 8.26 -20.38
N GLU A 99 7.37 9.02 -20.61
CA GLU A 99 7.49 9.96 -21.72
C GLU A 99 8.31 9.25 -22.81
N GLU A 100 7.65 8.34 -23.52
CA GLU A 100 8.03 7.95 -24.89
C GLU A 100 6.93 8.43 -25.87
#